data_AF-A0A256HPG0-F1
#
_entry.id   AF-A0A256HPG0-F1
#
_cell.length_a   1.000
_cell.length_b   1.000
_cell.length_c   1.000
_cell.angle_alpha   90.00
_cell.angle_beta   90.00
_cell.angle_gamma   90.00
#
_symmetry.space_group_name_H-M   'P 1'
#
loop_
_entity.id
_entity.type
_entity.pdbx_description
1 polymer ?
#
loop_
_entity_poly.entity_id
_entity_poly.type
_entity_poly.pdbx_seq_one_letter_code
_entity_poly.pdbx_strand_id
1 'polypeptide(L)'
;MGSATPEFLERTFAGERRFDTVYVTANPMYRHVGLDGVFHAVVDVWEDRWDEDRRTVWPEAVVEATRAAREAYPNKRVLTHFMQPHYPFLGETGEAIAHSGIEWTKRLVEEGESSRDDPTVWTLASAGELDEETVRTAYDENLELVLPHVEELVGGTEGRTVVTSDHGNLIGERIAPLDGKRYGYPLQTDVDGLRRVPWLVVEGSARRRIESEPPRENEDIDGSVVRNRLSDLGYVDL
;
A
#
# COMPACT_ATOMS: atom_id res chain seq x y z
N MET A 1 -5.38 11.12 10.22
CA MET A 1 -4.99 10.29 9.05
C MET A 1 -4.37 11.19 8.00
N GLY A 2 -3.51 10.61 7.17
CA GLY A 2 -2.91 11.27 6.01
C GLY A 2 -3.88 11.29 4.83
N SER A 3 -3.49 12.01 3.78
CA SER A 3 -4.12 11.94 2.45
C SER A 3 -3.49 10.87 1.56
N ALA A 4 -2.37 10.31 1.99
CA ALA A 4 -1.59 9.28 1.30
C ALA A 4 -0.78 8.45 2.31
N THR A 5 -0.24 7.30 1.88
CA THR A 5 0.58 6.40 2.70
C THR A 5 1.75 7.08 3.45
N PRO A 6 2.61 7.94 2.85
CA PRO A 6 3.69 8.59 3.60
C PRO A 6 3.15 9.43 4.77
N GLU A 7 2.09 10.20 4.55
CA GLU A 7 1.47 11.00 5.61
C GLU A 7 0.83 10.15 6.70
N PHE A 8 0.22 9.01 6.35
CA PHE A 8 -0.30 8.06 7.33
C PHE A 8 0.84 7.53 8.20
N LEU A 9 1.90 7.04 7.58
CA LEU A 9 3.05 6.45 8.27
C LEU A 9 3.75 7.47 9.18
N GLU A 10 4.07 8.65 8.67
CA GLU A 10 4.70 9.73 9.44
C GLU A 10 3.82 10.14 10.63
N ARG A 11 2.54 10.44 10.40
CA ARG A 11 1.65 10.96 11.45
C ARG A 11 1.32 9.92 12.51
N THR A 12 1.39 8.63 12.19
CA THR A 12 1.05 7.54 13.11
C THR A 12 2.24 6.97 13.85
N PHE A 13 3.44 6.98 13.25
CA PHE A 13 4.60 6.25 13.75
C PHE A 13 5.87 7.08 13.94
N ALA A 14 6.00 8.28 13.36
CA ALA A 14 7.20 9.08 13.55
C ALA A 14 7.38 9.47 15.03
N GLY A 15 8.57 9.20 15.58
CA GLY A 15 8.90 9.45 16.99
C GLY A 15 8.29 8.45 17.98
N GLU A 16 7.52 7.46 17.51
CA GLU A 16 6.92 6.42 18.35
C GLU A 16 7.88 5.24 18.54
N ARG A 17 7.60 4.42 19.56
CA ARG A 17 8.25 3.12 19.77
C ARG A 17 7.17 2.04 19.81
N ARG A 18 7.13 1.19 18.77
CA ARG A 18 6.16 0.10 18.58
C ARG A 18 6.86 -1.26 18.66
N PHE A 19 7.69 -1.42 19.69
CA PHE A 19 8.50 -2.60 20.03
C PHE A 19 7.69 -3.85 20.43
N ASP A 20 6.37 -3.71 20.48
CA ASP A 20 5.43 -4.78 20.70
C ASP A 20 4.66 -5.16 19.42
N THR A 21 5.08 -4.63 18.27
CA THR A 21 4.40 -4.77 16.99
C THR A 21 5.36 -5.27 15.92
N VAL A 22 4.91 -6.25 15.13
CA VAL A 22 5.53 -6.69 13.88
C VAL A 22 4.76 -6.07 12.73
N TYR A 23 5.47 -5.42 11.81
CA TYR A 23 4.89 -4.78 10.64
C TYR A 23 5.12 -5.65 9.41
N VAL A 24 4.05 -6.16 8.79
CA VAL A 24 4.10 -6.97 7.56
C VAL A 24 3.58 -6.09 6.44
N THR A 25 4.43 -5.75 5.47
CA THR A 25 4.11 -4.70 4.48
C THR A 25 4.43 -5.13 3.06
N ALA A 26 3.50 -4.85 2.14
CA ALA A 26 3.71 -4.86 0.70
C ALA A 26 4.23 -3.51 0.16
N ASN A 27 4.38 -2.50 1.02
CA ASN A 27 4.80 -1.15 0.65
C ASN A 27 6.15 -0.78 1.31
N PRO A 28 7.20 -0.45 0.54
CA PRO A 28 8.49 0.00 1.07
C PRO A 28 8.50 1.42 1.69
N MET A 29 7.39 2.16 1.63
CA MET A 29 7.31 3.59 2.02
C MET A 29 7.86 3.91 3.42
N TYR A 30 7.76 2.98 4.37
CA TYR A 30 8.23 3.21 5.73
C TYR A 30 9.74 3.45 5.82
N ARG A 31 10.53 2.88 4.90
CA ARG A 31 11.98 3.14 4.80
C ARG A 31 12.24 4.56 4.31
N HIS A 32 11.47 5.03 3.33
CA HIS A 32 11.58 6.41 2.81
C HIS A 32 11.28 7.45 3.88
N VAL A 33 10.22 7.23 4.68
CA VAL A 33 9.84 8.14 5.77
C VAL A 33 10.63 7.91 7.08
N GLY A 34 11.71 7.12 7.04
CA GLY A 34 12.65 6.96 8.15
C GLY A 34 12.08 6.26 9.38
N LEU A 35 11.25 5.23 9.18
CA LEU A 35 10.65 4.43 10.27
C LEU A 35 11.46 3.17 10.63
N ASP A 36 12.73 3.10 10.21
CA ASP A 36 13.65 2.05 10.63
C ASP A 36 13.78 2.03 12.16
N GLY A 37 13.67 0.83 12.75
CA GLY A 37 13.75 0.65 14.20
C GLY A 37 12.53 1.13 15.00
N VAL A 38 11.41 1.50 14.38
CA VAL A 38 10.18 1.84 15.10
C VAL A 38 9.45 0.60 15.62
N PHE A 39 9.43 -0.48 14.83
CA PHE A 39 8.74 -1.72 15.12
C PHE A 39 9.68 -2.77 15.75
N HIS A 40 9.12 -3.81 16.38
CA HIS A 40 9.94 -4.94 16.84
C HIS A 40 10.63 -5.67 15.68
N ALA A 41 9.89 -5.85 14.58
CA ALA A 41 10.38 -6.43 13.34
C ALA A 41 9.53 -5.89 12.19
N VAL A 42 10.12 -5.83 11.00
CA VAL A 42 9.41 -5.57 9.75
C VAL A 42 9.59 -6.78 8.83
N VAL A 43 8.52 -7.20 8.17
CA VAL A 43 8.52 -8.25 7.14
C VAL A 43 8.23 -7.57 5.82
N ASP A 44 9.28 -7.39 5.02
CA ASP A 44 9.25 -6.73 3.71
C ASP A 44 8.76 -7.70 2.63
N VAL A 45 7.45 -7.86 2.52
CA VAL A 45 6.84 -8.77 1.52
C VAL A 45 7.17 -8.31 0.09
N TRP A 46 7.35 -7.01 -0.11
CA TRP A 46 7.75 -6.40 -1.37
C TRP A 46 9.18 -6.71 -1.80
N GLU A 47 10.03 -7.19 -0.90
CA GLU A 47 11.40 -7.60 -1.23
C GLU A 47 11.39 -9.00 -1.87
N ASP A 48 10.77 -9.97 -1.19
CA ASP A 48 10.85 -11.38 -1.59
C ASP A 48 9.73 -11.85 -2.53
N ARG A 49 8.58 -11.15 -2.54
CA ARG A 49 7.34 -11.61 -3.19
C ARG A 49 6.78 -10.63 -4.20
N TRP A 50 7.66 -9.78 -4.75
CA TRP A 50 7.31 -8.87 -5.83
C TRP A 50 7.00 -9.61 -7.13
N ASP A 51 5.86 -9.32 -7.75
CA ASP A 51 5.52 -9.76 -9.10
C ASP A 51 6.09 -8.74 -10.10
N GLU A 52 7.12 -9.11 -10.86
CA GLU A 52 7.77 -8.20 -11.82
C GLU A 52 6.87 -7.86 -13.02
N ASP A 53 5.97 -8.77 -13.41
CA ASP A 53 5.05 -8.55 -14.53
C ASP A 53 3.98 -7.52 -14.14
N ARG A 54 3.48 -7.62 -12.91
CA ARG A 54 2.41 -6.76 -12.38
C ARG A 54 2.91 -5.57 -11.58
N ARG A 55 4.21 -5.53 -11.29
CA ARG A 55 4.91 -4.50 -10.53
C ARG A 55 4.25 -4.18 -9.18
N THR A 56 3.85 -5.22 -8.48
CA THR A 56 3.24 -5.10 -7.15
C THR A 56 3.31 -6.45 -6.43
N VAL A 57 2.82 -6.49 -5.20
CA VAL A 57 2.70 -7.70 -4.39
C VAL A 57 1.26 -8.20 -4.43
N TRP A 58 1.09 -9.50 -4.67
CA TRP A 58 -0.20 -10.19 -4.60
C TRP A 58 -0.68 -10.32 -3.14
N PRO A 59 -2.00 -10.15 -2.87
CA PRO A 59 -2.56 -10.32 -1.53
C PRO A 59 -2.21 -11.63 -0.83
N GLU A 60 -2.13 -12.74 -1.57
CA GLU A 60 -1.79 -14.07 -1.08
C GLU A 60 -0.45 -14.07 -0.36
N ALA A 61 0.56 -13.40 -0.94
CA ALA A 61 1.88 -13.31 -0.33
C ALA A 61 1.85 -12.56 1.00
N VAL A 62 1.00 -11.54 1.12
CA VAL A 62 0.79 -10.78 2.36
C VAL A 62 0.09 -11.65 3.41
N VAL A 63 -0.89 -12.47 3.02
CA VAL A 63 -1.57 -13.43 3.91
C VAL A 63 -0.58 -14.45 4.47
N GLU A 64 0.22 -15.07 3.60
CA GLU A 64 1.23 -16.06 3.98
C GLU A 64 2.25 -15.45 4.95
N ALA A 65 2.80 -14.27 4.62
CA ALA A 65 3.74 -13.56 5.48
C ALA A 65 3.11 -13.17 6.83
N THR A 66 1.83 -12.78 6.83
CA THR A 66 1.11 -12.43 8.06
C THR A 66 0.92 -13.63 8.97
N ARG A 67 0.59 -14.80 8.41
CA ARG A 67 0.46 -16.05 9.17
C ARG A 67 1.79 -16.45 9.78
N ALA A 68 2.85 -16.47 8.97
CA ALA A 68 4.20 -16.76 9.44
C ALA A 68 4.64 -15.79 10.55
N ALA A 69 4.35 -14.50 10.42
CA ALA A 69 4.65 -13.51 11.46
C ALA A 69 3.87 -13.77 12.77
N ARG A 70 2.58 -14.15 12.69
CA ARG A 70 1.79 -14.48 13.87
C ARG A 70 2.32 -15.71 14.61
N GLU A 71 2.81 -16.71 13.88
CA GLU A 71 3.41 -17.92 14.44
C GLU A 71 4.78 -17.65 15.06
N ALA A 72 5.63 -16.88 14.37
CA ALA A 72 6.97 -16.53 14.85
C ALA A 72 6.95 -15.55 16.04
N TYR A 73 5.90 -14.72 16.14
CA TYR A 73 5.78 -13.66 17.14
C TYR A 73 4.43 -13.69 17.89
N PRO A 74 4.13 -14.77 18.64
CA PRO A 74 2.81 -14.99 19.26
C PRO A 74 2.45 -13.94 20.33
N ASN A 75 3.45 -13.29 20.92
CA ASN A 75 3.34 -12.23 21.93
C ASN A 75 3.43 -10.81 21.36
N LYS A 76 3.32 -10.62 20.04
CA LYS A 76 3.34 -9.31 19.39
C LYS A 76 2.00 -8.97 18.73
N ARG A 77 1.75 -7.68 18.55
CA ARG A 77 0.73 -7.19 17.61
C ARG A 77 1.27 -7.38 16.20
N VAL A 78 0.37 -7.60 15.25
CA VAL A 78 0.73 -7.70 13.83
C VAL A 78 -0.05 -6.63 13.08
N LEU A 79 0.67 -5.70 12.47
CA LEU A 79 0.15 -4.73 11.52
C LEU A 79 0.38 -5.28 10.11
N THR A 80 -0.69 -5.65 9.42
CA THR A 80 -0.63 -6.15 8.04
C THR A 80 -1.03 -5.03 7.10
N HIS A 81 -0.21 -4.75 6.10
CA HIS A 81 -0.43 -3.67 5.13
C HIS A 81 -0.38 -4.22 3.71
N PHE A 82 -1.58 -4.40 3.15
CA PHE A 82 -1.78 -4.76 1.75
C PHE A 82 -1.49 -3.57 0.85
N MET A 83 -1.27 -3.83 -0.45
CA MET A 83 -1.20 -2.77 -1.44
C MET A 83 -2.59 -2.37 -1.93
N GLN A 84 -3.51 -3.31 -2.04
CA GLN A 84 -4.83 -3.11 -2.62
C GLN A 84 -5.70 -2.19 -1.73
N PRO A 85 -6.55 -1.34 -2.32
CA PRO A 85 -6.87 -1.26 -3.75
C PRO A 85 -5.96 -0.31 -4.58
N HIS A 86 -4.76 0.03 -4.10
CA HIS A 86 -3.81 0.87 -4.86
C HIS A 86 -3.45 0.24 -6.22
N TYR A 87 -3.17 1.08 -7.22
CA TYR A 87 -2.69 0.64 -8.54
C TYR A 87 -1.23 0.13 -8.44
N PRO A 88 -0.73 -0.74 -9.33
CA PRO A 88 -1.39 -1.37 -10.46
C PRO A 88 -2.62 -2.20 -10.06
N PHE A 89 -3.70 -2.08 -10.82
CA PHE A 89 -4.93 -2.85 -10.58
C PHE A 89 -4.77 -4.28 -11.09
N LEU A 90 -5.12 -5.25 -10.24
CA LEU A 90 -4.95 -6.69 -10.52
C LEU A 90 -6.18 -7.36 -11.15
N GLY A 91 -7.32 -6.66 -11.23
CA GLY A 91 -8.56 -7.17 -11.82
C GLY A 91 -8.52 -7.24 -13.36
N GLU A 92 -9.49 -7.90 -13.97
CA GLU A 92 -9.62 -8.05 -15.43
C GLU A 92 -9.60 -6.70 -16.16
N THR A 93 -10.37 -5.72 -15.66
CA THR A 93 -10.39 -4.37 -16.20
C THR A 93 -9.06 -3.67 -15.97
N GLY A 94 -8.44 -3.89 -14.81
CA GLY A 94 -7.10 -3.40 -14.48
C GLY A 94 -6.05 -3.89 -15.47
N GLU A 95 -5.94 -5.19 -15.69
CA GLU A 95 -4.95 -5.79 -16.60
C GLU A 95 -5.11 -5.33 -18.07
N ALA A 96 -6.31 -4.86 -18.45
CA ALA A 96 -6.57 -4.30 -19.78
C ALA A 96 -6.11 -2.84 -19.95
N ILE A 97 -5.82 -2.12 -18.86
CA ILE A 97 -5.32 -0.75 -18.90
C ILE A 97 -3.79 -0.78 -19.04
N ALA A 98 -3.26 -0.07 -20.03
CA ALA A 98 -1.83 0.14 -20.18
C ALA A 98 -1.31 1.17 -19.15
N HIS A 99 -1.44 0.86 -17.85
CA HIS A 99 -0.79 1.63 -16.78
C HIS A 99 0.43 0.84 -16.30
N SER A 100 1.60 1.45 -16.41
CA SER A 100 2.82 0.87 -15.89
C SER A 100 3.49 1.93 -15.00
N GLY A 101 4.03 1.52 -13.84
CA GLY A 101 4.71 2.42 -12.92
C GLY A 101 5.81 3.23 -13.62
N ILE A 102 6.03 4.45 -13.15
CA ILE A 102 6.71 5.53 -13.89
C ILE A 102 8.18 5.20 -14.26
N GLU A 103 8.87 4.24 -13.63
CA GLU A 103 10.30 3.96 -13.91
C GLU A 103 10.67 2.84 -14.88
N TRP A 104 9.76 2.05 -15.44
CA TRP A 104 10.19 1.15 -16.54
C TRP A 104 10.68 1.93 -17.77
N THR A 105 10.15 3.13 -17.94
CA THR A 105 10.52 4.10 -18.97
C THR A 105 11.98 4.53 -18.85
N LYS A 106 12.50 4.71 -17.64
CA LYS A 106 13.90 5.13 -17.46
C LYS A 106 14.87 4.00 -17.80
N ARG A 107 14.53 2.76 -17.45
CA ARG A 107 15.29 1.56 -17.84
C ARG A 107 15.31 1.33 -19.36
N LEU A 108 14.17 1.44 -20.04
CA LEU A 108 14.09 1.29 -21.52
C LEU A 108 14.82 2.41 -22.28
N VAL A 109 14.77 3.65 -21.76
CA VAL A 109 15.49 4.80 -22.33
C VAL A 109 17.01 4.68 -22.13
N GLU A 110 17.48 4.15 -20.99
CA GLU A 110 18.90 3.83 -20.77
C GLU A 110 19.38 2.64 -21.64
N GLU A 111 18.49 1.71 -21.98
CA GLU A 111 18.74 0.58 -22.89
C GLU A 111 18.53 0.91 -24.39
N GLY A 112 18.15 2.15 -24.73
CA GLY A 112 18.17 2.67 -26.10
C GLY A 112 16.87 2.50 -26.90
N GLU A 113 15.76 2.12 -26.28
CA GLU A 113 14.45 2.12 -26.91
C GLU A 113 13.65 3.37 -26.49
N SER A 114 13.33 4.23 -27.46
CA SER A 114 12.53 5.43 -27.22
C SER A 114 11.04 5.07 -27.11
N SER A 115 10.60 4.54 -25.98
CA SER A 115 9.17 4.44 -25.65
C SER A 115 8.77 5.62 -24.77
N ARG A 116 7.75 6.35 -25.23
CA ARG A 116 7.10 7.45 -24.51
C ARG A 116 6.55 6.93 -23.18
N ASP A 117 6.57 7.79 -22.16
CA ASP A 117 6.03 7.54 -20.81
C ASP A 117 4.71 6.77 -20.87
N ASP A 118 4.60 5.64 -20.15
CA ASP A 118 3.27 5.09 -19.84
C ASP A 118 2.68 5.97 -18.73
N PRO A 119 1.63 6.76 -19.01
CA PRO A 119 0.98 7.57 -17.99
C PRO A 119 0.41 6.69 -16.87
N THR A 120 0.48 7.16 -15.61
CA THR A 120 -0.27 6.50 -14.53
C THR A 120 -1.76 6.47 -14.86
N VAL A 121 -2.50 5.55 -14.24
CA VAL A 121 -3.96 5.50 -14.42
C VAL A 121 -4.64 6.84 -14.11
N TRP A 122 -4.09 7.60 -13.15
CA TRP A 122 -4.57 8.95 -12.80
C TRP A 122 -4.23 9.99 -13.86
N THR A 123 -3.06 9.86 -14.51
CA THR A 123 -2.66 10.72 -15.64
C THR A 123 -3.57 10.48 -16.84
N LEU A 124 -3.85 9.21 -17.19
CA LEU A 124 -4.80 8.84 -18.25
C LEU A 124 -6.21 9.38 -17.98
N ALA A 125 -6.70 9.19 -16.75
CA ALA A 125 -8.01 9.69 -16.33
C ALA A 125 -8.08 11.22 -16.38
N SER A 126 -7.03 11.91 -15.92
CA SER A 126 -6.97 13.38 -15.94
C SER A 126 -6.89 13.94 -17.36
N ALA A 127 -6.31 13.20 -18.31
CA ALA A 127 -6.26 13.57 -19.72
C ALA A 127 -7.58 13.28 -20.47
N GLY A 128 -8.48 12.50 -19.87
CA GLY A 128 -9.69 11.99 -20.51
C GLY A 128 -9.42 10.86 -21.51
N GLU A 129 -8.24 10.24 -21.45
CA GLU A 129 -7.85 9.10 -22.28
C GLU A 129 -8.36 7.77 -21.70
N LEU A 130 -8.67 7.76 -20.41
CA LEU A 130 -9.36 6.68 -19.72
C LEU A 130 -10.58 7.25 -18.99
N ASP A 131 -11.75 6.67 -19.21
CA ASP A 131 -12.97 7.16 -18.57
C ASP A 131 -13.06 6.75 -17.09
N GLU A 132 -13.78 7.55 -16.31
CA GLU A 132 -13.88 7.38 -14.85
C GLU A 132 -14.62 6.11 -14.43
N GLU A 133 -15.50 5.59 -15.28
CA GLU A 133 -16.24 4.36 -15.01
C GLU A 133 -15.28 3.17 -15.11
N THR A 134 -14.47 3.11 -16.16
CA THR A 134 -13.41 2.09 -16.31
C THR A 134 -12.41 2.13 -15.15
N VAL A 135 -11.95 3.32 -14.73
CA VAL A 135 -11.05 3.46 -13.57
C VAL A 135 -11.72 2.95 -12.29
N ARG A 136 -12.99 3.28 -12.08
CA ARG A 136 -13.76 2.85 -10.91
C ARG A 136 -13.93 1.33 -10.90
N THR A 137 -14.28 0.73 -12.03
CA THR A 137 -14.38 -0.73 -12.16
C THR A 137 -13.07 -1.40 -11.82
N ALA A 138 -11.93 -0.95 -12.37
CA ALA A 138 -10.63 -1.52 -12.05
C ALA A 138 -10.25 -1.37 -10.57
N TYR A 139 -10.57 -0.23 -9.96
CA TYR A 139 -10.37 0.02 -8.53
C TYR A 139 -11.23 -0.91 -7.66
N ASP A 140 -12.52 -1.06 -8.00
CA ASP A 140 -13.47 -1.90 -7.27
C ASP A 140 -13.11 -3.38 -7.42
N GLU A 141 -12.72 -3.86 -8.61
CA GLU A 141 -12.21 -5.22 -8.82
C GLU A 141 -10.97 -5.50 -7.95
N ASN A 142 -10.04 -4.54 -7.85
CA ASN A 142 -8.84 -4.68 -7.04
C ASN A 142 -9.17 -4.75 -5.53
N LEU A 143 -10.20 -4.02 -5.09
CA LEU A 143 -10.73 -4.12 -3.73
C LEU A 143 -11.41 -5.47 -3.50
N GLU A 144 -12.28 -5.90 -4.41
CA GLU A 144 -12.98 -7.19 -4.32
C GLU A 144 -12.02 -8.37 -4.32
N LEU A 145 -10.90 -8.27 -5.03
CA LEU A 145 -9.84 -9.27 -5.05
C LEU A 145 -9.19 -9.42 -3.66
N VAL A 146 -8.92 -8.33 -2.94
CA VAL A 146 -8.24 -8.41 -1.62
C VAL A 146 -9.18 -8.81 -0.47
N LEU A 147 -10.48 -8.57 -0.57
CA LEU A 147 -11.43 -8.79 0.52
C LEU A 147 -11.48 -10.24 1.04
N PRO A 148 -11.51 -11.30 0.21
CA PRO A 148 -11.44 -12.69 0.67
C PRO A 148 -10.18 -13.00 1.49
N HIS A 149 -9.04 -12.41 1.13
CA HIS A 149 -7.78 -12.57 1.86
C HIS A 149 -7.80 -11.87 3.23
N VAL A 150 -8.45 -10.70 3.30
CA VAL A 150 -8.69 -10.02 4.58
C VAL A 150 -9.63 -10.84 5.45
N GLU A 151 -10.71 -11.37 4.89
CA GLU A 151 -11.66 -12.23 5.61
C GLU A 151 -10.96 -13.48 6.18
N GLU A 152 -10.11 -14.13 5.39
CA GLU A 152 -9.31 -15.27 5.81
C GLU A 152 -8.39 -14.92 7.00
N LEU A 153 -7.70 -13.77 6.94
CA LEU A 153 -6.83 -13.32 8.03
C LEU A 153 -7.60 -12.95 9.29
N VAL A 154 -8.80 -12.39 9.15
CA VAL A 154 -9.65 -11.97 10.27
C VAL A 154 -10.31 -13.18 10.93
N GLY A 155 -10.86 -14.10 10.15
CA GLY A 155 -11.57 -15.30 10.62
C GLY A 155 -10.70 -16.24 11.45
N GLY A 156 -9.38 -16.21 11.24
CA GLY A 156 -8.40 -16.97 12.02
C GLY A 156 -7.85 -16.28 13.27
N THR A 157 -8.34 -15.09 13.66
CA THR A 157 -7.75 -14.35 14.80
C THR A 157 -8.40 -14.63 16.14
N GLU A 158 -7.58 -15.00 17.13
CA GLU A 158 -8.03 -15.05 18.53
C GLU A 158 -8.24 -13.65 19.13
N GLY A 159 -7.45 -12.67 18.68
CA GLY A 159 -7.46 -11.30 19.21
C GLY A 159 -8.39 -10.35 18.45
N ARG A 160 -8.74 -9.23 19.10
CA ARG A 160 -9.43 -8.11 18.45
C ARG A 160 -8.64 -7.62 17.24
N THR A 161 -9.32 -7.52 16.10
CA THR A 161 -8.74 -7.10 14.82
C THR A 161 -9.45 -5.84 14.33
N VAL A 162 -8.68 -4.89 13.80
CA VAL A 162 -9.22 -3.70 13.13
C VAL A 162 -8.84 -3.80 11.66
N VAL A 163 -9.83 -3.64 10.78
CA VAL A 163 -9.63 -3.50 9.34
C VAL A 163 -9.96 -2.07 8.97
N THR A 164 -9.00 -1.38 8.37
CA THR A 164 -9.10 0.03 7.99
C THR A 164 -8.19 0.32 6.80
N SER A 165 -8.26 1.54 6.27
CA SER A 165 -7.37 2.03 5.21
C SER A 165 -6.44 3.12 5.77
N ASP A 166 -5.27 3.26 5.19
CA ASP A 166 -4.32 4.34 5.52
C ASP A 166 -4.81 5.70 4.96
N HIS A 167 -5.43 5.68 3.78
CA HIS A 167 -6.13 6.81 3.15
C HIS A 167 -7.25 6.35 2.19
N GLY A 168 -7.94 7.31 1.56
CA GLY A 168 -8.90 7.10 0.47
C GLY A 168 -8.31 7.50 -0.90
N ASN A 169 -9.12 7.51 -1.96
CA ASN A 169 -8.66 7.79 -3.31
C ASN A 169 -9.71 8.60 -4.08
N LEU A 170 -9.28 9.59 -4.86
CA LEU A 170 -10.15 10.38 -5.73
C LEU A 170 -10.23 9.77 -7.13
N ILE A 171 -11.44 9.70 -7.68
CA ILE A 171 -11.75 9.24 -9.05
C ILE A 171 -12.66 10.29 -9.69
N GLY A 172 -12.13 11.50 -9.89
CA GLY A 172 -12.79 12.58 -10.62
C GLY A 172 -13.60 13.55 -9.77
N GLU A 173 -13.52 13.49 -8.44
CA GLU A 173 -14.19 14.45 -7.57
C GLU A 173 -13.64 15.86 -7.74
N ARG A 174 -14.53 16.85 -7.54
CA ARG A 174 -14.15 18.27 -7.43
C ARG A 174 -14.00 18.61 -5.96
N ILE A 175 -12.79 19.02 -5.57
CA ILE A 175 -12.44 19.28 -4.17
C ILE A 175 -12.57 20.76 -3.76
N ALA A 176 -12.71 21.67 -4.71
CA ALA A 176 -12.93 23.10 -4.45
C ALA A 176 -13.78 23.76 -5.55
N PRO A 177 -14.50 24.86 -5.25
CA PRO A 177 -15.15 25.66 -6.28
C PRO A 177 -14.11 26.19 -7.27
N LEU A 178 -14.38 26.08 -8.57
CA LEU A 178 -13.50 26.45 -9.69
C LEU A 178 -12.31 25.52 -9.96
N ASP A 179 -12.09 24.49 -9.14
CA ASP A 179 -11.10 23.46 -9.43
C ASP A 179 -11.59 22.47 -10.50
N GLY A 180 -10.63 21.97 -11.28
CA GLY A 180 -10.81 20.79 -12.11
C GLY A 180 -11.07 19.53 -11.27
N LYS A 181 -11.39 18.44 -11.96
CA LYS A 181 -11.46 17.13 -11.32
C LYS A 181 -10.07 16.71 -10.79
N ARG A 182 -10.04 15.97 -9.70
CA ARG A 182 -8.82 15.41 -9.10
C ARG A 182 -8.89 13.88 -9.11
N TYR A 183 -7.72 13.26 -9.20
CA TYR A 183 -7.54 11.82 -9.30
C TYR A 183 -6.41 11.37 -8.39
N GLY A 184 -6.47 10.13 -7.92
CA GLY A 184 -5.48 9.54 -7.03
C GLY A 184 -5.52 10.16 -5.62
N TYR A 185 -4.36 10.30 -5.01
CA TYR A 185 -4.18 10.77 -3.63
C TYR A 185 -3.20 11.96 -3.58
N PRO A 186 -3.60 13.16 -4.03
CA PRO A 186 -2.72 14.32 -3.93
C PRO A 186 -2.32 14.57 -2.47
N LEU A 187 -1.01 14.66 -2.22
CA LEU A 187 -0.46 14.93 -0.89
C LEU A 187 -1.01 16.24 -0.32
N GLN A 188 -1.01 16.32 1.01
CA GLN A 188 -1.41 17.49 1.80
C GLN A 188 -2.83 18.00 1.50
N THR A 189 -3.68 17.14 0.97
CA THR A 189 -5.05 17.50 0.59
C THR A 189 -6.04 17.09 1.68
N ASP A 190 -6.70 18.08 2.29
CA ASP A 190 -7.64 17.85 3.39
C ASP A 190 -9.09 17.71 2.90
N VAL A 191 -9.41 16.54 2.35
CA VAL A 191 -10.76 16.22 1.87
C VAL A 191 -11.26 14.89 2.39
N ASP A 192 -12.58 14.80 2.60
CA ASP A 192 -13.23 13.58 3.11
C ASP A 192 -12.93 12.36 2.24
N GLY A 193 -12.90 12.51 0.91
CA GLY A 193 -12.61 11.41 -0.02
C GLY A 193 -11.22 10.77 0.14
N LEU A 194 -10.26 11.48 0.76
CA LEU A 194 -8.92 10.97 1.04
C LEU A 194 -8.71 10.57 2.50
N ARG A 195 -9.52 11.10 3.43
CA ARG A 195 -9.23 11.03 4.87
C ARG A 195 -10.30 10.30 5.68
N ARG A 196 -11.50 10.12 5.13
CA ARG A 196 -12.57 9.32 5.74
C ARG A 196 -12.48 7.90 5.21
N VAL A 197 -11.89 7.03 6.02
CA VAL A 197 -11.66 5.61 5.70
C VAL A 197 -12.60 4.71 6.50
N PRO A 198 -12.88 3.48 6.04
CA PRO A 198 -13.63 2.50 6.82
C PRO A 198 -12.88 2.14 8.11
N TRP A 199 -13.65 1.81 9.16
CA TRP A 199 -13.11 1.34 10.43
C TRP A 199 -13.97 0.18 10.93
N LEU A 200 -13.60 -1.04 10.54
CA LEU A 200 -14.26 -2.26 10.97
C LEU A 200 -13.51 -2.85 12.16
N VAL A 201 -14.23 -3.06 13.27
CA VAL A 201 -13.70 -3.78 14.43
C VAL A 201 -14.32 -5.17 14.45
N VAL A 202 -13.46 -6.18 14.50
CA VAL A 202 -13.86 -7.57 14.70
C VAL A 202 -13.33 -8.03 16.06
N GLU A 203 -14.25 -8.42 16.94
CA GLU A 203 -13.89 -8.90 18.27
C GLU A 203 -13.40 -10.35 18.19
N GLY A 204 -12.26 -10.61 18.84
CA GLY A 204 -11.69 -11.94 18.94
C GLY A 204 -12.25 -12.71 20.15
N SER A 205 -12.02 -14.01 20.17
CA SER A 205 -12.45 -14.88 21.27
C SER A 205 -11.63 -14.70 22.55
N ALA A 206 -10.41 -14.17 22.45
CA ALA A 206 -9.50 -14.01 23.58
C ALA A 206 -8.59 -12.77 23.46
N ARG A 207 -8.09 -12.29 24.61
CA ARG A 207 -7.08 -11.23 24.63
C ARG A 207 -5.68 -11.84 24.63
N ARG A 208 -4.89 -11.53 23.59
CA ARG A 208 -3.47 -11.90 23.53
C ARG A 208 -2.66 -11.13 24.58
N ARG A 209 -1.67 -11.80 25.18
CA ARG A 209 -0.63 -11.16 25.98
C ARG A 209 0.40 -10.55 25.03
N ILE A 210 0.72 -9.28 25.24
CA ILE A 210 1.59 -8.51 24.36
C ILE A 210 2.83 -8.06 25.13
N GLU A 211 4.00 -8.26 24.53
CA GLU A 211 5.30 -7.96 25.15
C GLU A 211 6.12 -7.02 24.26
N SER A 212 6.74 -6.02 24.88
CA SER A 212 7.54 -5.00 24.20
C SER A 212 9.02 -5.35 24.32
N GLU A 213 9.72 -5.47 23.20
CA GLU A 213 11.14 -5.81 23.14
C GLU A 213 11.81 -5.00 22.01
N PRO A 214 13.07 -4.54 22.18
CA PRO A 214 13.77 -3.74 21.18
C PRO A 214 13.70 -4.34 19.77
N PRO A 215 13.82 -3.51 18.72
CA PRO A 215 13.85 -3.98 17.34
C PRO A 215 14.91 -5.07 17.15
N ARG A 216 14.58 -6.09 16.36
CA ARG A 216 15.61 -6.95 15.77
C ARG A 216 16.39 -6.14 14.74
N GLU A 217 17.66 -6.51 14.54
CA GLU A 217 18.43 -5.98 13.43
C GLU A 217 17.67 -6.30 12.13
N ASN A 218 17.31 -5.26 11.38
CA ASN A 218 16.80 -5.42 10.03
C ASN A 218 17.99 -5.57 9.08
N GLU A 219 17.81 -6.33 8.01
CA GLU A 219 18.81 -6.35 6.94
C GLU A 219 18.89 -4.98 6.25
N ASP A 220 20.12 -4.54 6.00
CA ASP A 220 20.40 -3.34 5.22
C ASP A 220 20.05 -3.63 3.75
N ILE A 221 18.89 -3.16 3.32
CA ILE A 221 18.47 -3.21 1.91
C ILE A 221 19.07 -2.02 1.17
N ASP A 222 19.54 -2.25 -0.06
CA ASP A 222 19.98 -1.18 -0.94
C ASP A 222 18.84 -0.19 -1.24
N GLY A 223 19.05 1.08 -0.89
CA GLY A 223 18.09 2.15 -1.16
C GLY A 223 17.76 2.34 -2.64
N SER A 224 18.56 1.81 -3.58
CA SER A 224 18.19 1.75 -4.99
C SER A 224 16.98 0.85 -5.24
N VAL A 225 16.90 -0.31 -4.56
CA VAL A 225 15.77 -1.24 -4.68
C VAL A 225 14.50 -0.59 -4.13
N VAL A 226 14.59 0.05 -2.97
CA VAL A 226 13.47 0.80 -2.35
C VAL A 226 12.92 1.85 -3.33
N ARG A 227 13.78 2.67 -3.92
CA ARG A 227 13.36 3.71 -4.87
C ARG A 227 12.70 3.13 -6.12
N ASN A 228 13.27 2.08 -6.69
CA ASN A 228 12.71 1.44 -7.89
C ASN A 228 11.29 0.90 -7.61
N ARG A 229 11.11 0.21 -6.47
CA ARG A 229 9.79 -0.32 -6.07
C ARG A 229 8.77 0.78 -5.78
N LEU A 230 9.20 1.87 -5.15
CA LEU A 230 8.34 3.04 -4.94
C LEU A 230 7.92 3.68 -6.26
N SER A 231 8.83 3.79 -7.22
CA SER A 231 8.55 4.33 -8.54
C SER A 231 7.60 3.44 -9.37
N ASP A 232 7.71 2.12 -9.23
CA ASP A 232 6.76 1.16 -9.80
C ASP A 232 5.33 1.35 -9.24
N LEU A 233 5.22 1.76 -7.97
CA LEU A 233 3.96 2.15 -7.33
C LEU A 233 3.58 3.62 -7.62
N GLY A 234 4.35 4.30 -8.49
CA GLY A 234 4.14 5.69 -8.92
C GLY A 234 4.42 6.76 -7.85
N TYR A 235 5.23 6.44 -6.85
CA TYR A 235 5.79 7.41 -5.91
C TYR A 235 7.10 8.02 -6.46
N VAL A 236 7.00 8.91 -7.46
CA VAL A 236 8.18 9.46 -8.15
C VAL A 236 8.67 10.83 -7.70
N ASP A 237 7.84 11.56 -6.96
CA ASP A 237 8.13 12.92 -6.50
C ASP A 237 8.29 13.01 -4.97
N LEU A 238 8.54 11.88 -4.29
CA LEU A 238 8.72 11.78 -2.84
C LEU A 238 10.16 12.01 -2.36
#